data_AF-A0A0Q8NGL3-F1
#
_entry.id   AF-A0A0Q8NGL3-F1
#
_cell.length_a   1.000
_cell.length_b   1.000
_cell.length_c   1.000
_cell.angle_alpha   90.00
_cell.angle_beta   90.00
_cell.angle_gamma   90.00
#
_symmetry.space_group_name_H-M   'P 1'
#
loop_
_entity.id
_entity.type
_entity.pdbx_description
1 polymer ?
#
loop_
_entity_poly.entity_id
_entity_poly.type
_entity_poly.pdbx_seq_one_letter_code
_entity_poly.pdbx_strand_id
1 'polypeptide(L)' 'MAGQLFQQNPFHTANQIVQITGLSAPTVNAALADLERLGIVDEVTGRKRGRVFSYRRYLAILSEGTDPLPLSS' A
#
# COMPACT_ATOMS: atom_id res chain seq x y z
N MET A 1 11.93 -5.55 -8.31
CA MET A 1 10.83 -6.51 -8.07
C MET A 1 9.80 -6.08 -7.03
N ALA A 2 9.90 -4.90 -6.39
CA ALA A 2 8.90 -4.45 -5.40
C ALA A 2 7.55 -4.00 -6.02
N GLY A 3 7.56 -3.46 -7.24
CA GLY A 3 6.38 -2.85 -7.85
C GLY A 3 5.27 -3.80 -8.30
N GLN A 4 5.54 -5.10 -8.47
CA GLN A 4 4.56 -6.07 -8.99
C GLN A 4 3.61 -6.61 -7.91
N LEU A 5 4.04 -6.67 -6.64
CA LEU A 5 3.22 -7.23 -5.56
C LEU A 5 1.93 -6.44 -5.29
N PHE A 6 2.02 -5.12 -5.36
CA PHE A 6 0.90 -4.23 -5.09
C PHE A 6 -0.11 -4.14 -6.25
N GLN A 7 0.21 -4.70 -7.42
CA GLN A 7 -0.64 -4.62 -8.62
C GLN A 7 -1.77 -5.67 -8.65
N GLN A 8 -1.72 -6.72 -7.84
CA GLN A 8 -2.73 -7.79 -7.84
C GLN A 8 -3.70 -7.71 -6.66
N ASN A 9 -3.28 -7.06 -5.57
CA ASN A 9 -4.11 -6.73 -4.43
C ASN A 9 -3.52 -5.45 -3.79
N PRO A 10 -4.20 -4.29 -3.84
CA PRO A 10 -3.57 -3.03 -3.45
C PRO A 10 -3.33 -2.93 -1.94
N PHE A 11 -3.88 -3.85 -1.14
CA PHE A 11 -3.80 -3.85 0.32
C PHE A 11 -3.04 -5.06 0.84
N HIS A 12 -1.94 -4.82 1.54
CA HIS A 12 -1.13 -5.88 2.16
C HIS A 12 -0.75 -5.52 3.59
N THR A 13 -0.69 -6.53 4.45
CA THR A 13 -0.07 -6.44 5.77
C THR A 13 1.44 -6.65 5.68
N ALA A 14 2.20 -6.16 6.66
CA ALA A 14 3.63 -6.44 6.75
C ALA A 14 3.94 -7.95 6.78
N ASN A 15 3.10 -8.75 7.42
CA ASN A 15 3.26 -10.21 7.46
C ASN A 15 3.08 -10.85 6.08
N GLN A 16 2.09 -10.41 5.28
CA GLN A 16 1.93 -10.88 3.91
C GLN A 16 3.16 -10.53 3.06
N ILE A 17 3.70 -9.32 3.21
CA ILE A 17 4.91 -8.90 2.48
C ILE A 17 6.13 -9.73 2.89
N VAL A 18 6.28 -10.07 4.18
CA VAL A 18 7.32 -11.01 4.65
C VAL A 18 7.18 -12.37 3.95
N GLN A 19 5.97 -12.94 3.90
CA GLN A 19 5.75 -14.25 3.27
C GLN A 19 6.07 -14.23 1.77
N ILE A 20 5.68 -13.17 1.06
CA ILE A 20 5.86 -13.08 -0.39
C ILE A 20 7.32 -12.78 -0.76
N THR A 21 8.00 -11.93 0.00
CA THR A 21 9.36 -11.48 -0.32
C THR A 21 10.47 -12.35 0.28
N GLY A 22 10.14 -13.14 1.31
CA GLY A 22 11.12 -13.91 2.09
C GLY A 22 12.03 -13.05 2.99
N LEU A 23 11.80 -11.74 3.06
CA LEU A 23 12.57 -10.82 3.89
C LEU A 23 12.16 -10.92 5.36
N SER A 24 13.08 -10.58 6.26
CA SER A 24 12.77 -10.54 7.69
C SER A 24 11.74 -9.46 8.02
N ALA A 25 10.94 -9.69 9.08
CA ALA A 25 9.97 -8.69 9.52
C ALA A 25 10.58 -7.32 9.86
N PRO A 26 11.76 -7.20 10.50
CA PRO A 26 12.44 -5.91 10.68
C PRO A 26 12.76 -5.21 9.35
N THR A 27 13.27 -5.94 8.36
CA THR A 27 13.58 -5.39 7.03
C THR A 27 12.33 -4.88 6.34
N VAL A 28 11.24 -5.65 6.36
CA VAL A 28 9.97 -5.27 5.75
C VAL A 28 9.38 -4.04 6.43
N ASN A 29 9.40 -3.98 7.77
CA ASN A 29 8.86 -2.83 8.50
C ASN A 29 9.68 -1.55 8.25
N ALA A 30 11.01 -1.65 8.16
CA ALA A 30 11.87 -0.51 7.82
C ALA A 30 11.56 -0.01 6.40
N ALA A 31 11.45 -0.92 5.43
CA ALA A 31 11.11 -0.56 4.05
C ALA A 31 9.72 0.08 3.95
N LEU A 32 8.72 -0.45 4.66
CA LEU A 32 7.38 0.13 4.68
C LEU A 32 7.37 1.53 5.29
N ALA A 33 8.13 1.76 6.36
CA ALA A 33 8.26 3.09 6.96
C ALA A 33 8.91 4.10 5.99
N ASP A 34 9.94 3.69 5.25
CA ASP A 34 10.57 4.54 4.24
C ASP A 34 9.63 4.82 3.06
N LEU A 35 8.93 3.79 2.56
CA LEU A 35 7.96 3.96 1.47
C LEU A 35 6.78 4.85 1.89
N GLU A 36 6.32 4.74 3.14
CA GLU A 36 5.28 5.59 3.72
C GLU A 36 5.77 7.04 3.82
N ARG A 37 6.99 7.27 4.34
CA ARG A 37 7.61 8.60 4.38
C ARG A 37 7.80 9.23 3.00
N LEU A 38 8.06 8.41 1.97
CA LEU A 38 8.17 8.85 0.58
C LEU A 38 6.81 9.06 -0.09
N GLY A 39 5.69 8.79 0.59
CA GLY A 39 4.33 8.92 0.05
C GLY A 39 3.98 7.88 -1.02
N ILE A 40 4.70 6.76 -1.04
CA ILE A 40 4.53 5.69 -2.03
C ILE A 40 3.44 4.72 -1.57
N VAL A 41 3.40 4.41 -0.28
CA VAL A 41 2.36 3.61 0.36
C VAL A 41 1.72 4.41 1.49
N ASP A 42 0.47 4.08 1.83
CA ASP A 42 -0.23 4.65 2.97
C ASP A 42 -0.65 3.54 3.93
N GLU A 43 -0.51 3.76 5.23
CA GLU A 43 -1.13 2.92 6.26
C GLU A 43 -2.60 3.30 6.41
N VAL A 44 -3.51 2.32 6.33
CA VAL A 44 -4.96 2.60 6.22
C VAL A 44 -5.78 2.14 7.43
N THR A 45 -5.17 1.59 8.48
CA THR A 45 -5.88 1.03 9.64
C THR A 45 -5.84 1.91 10.88
N GLY A 46 -4.84 2.80 11.03
CA GLY A 46 -4.58 3.58 12.24
C GLY A 46 -4.13 2.75 13.45
N ARG A 47 -3.76 1.48 13.27
CA ARG A 47 -3.48 0.54 14.37
C ARG A 47 -1.97 0.34 14.60
N LYS A 48 -1.61 -0.05 15.83
CA LYS A 48 -0.22 -0.41 16.19
C LYS A 48 0.21 -1.81 15.72
N ARG A 49 -0.73 -2.72 15.49
CA ARG A 49 -0.50 -4.11 15.05
C ARG A 49 -1.50 -4.49 13.97
N GLY A 50 -1.13 -5.41 13.09
CA GLY A 50 -1.97 -5.80 11.96
C GLY A 50 -2.22 -4.66 10.97
N ARG A 51 -1.24 -3.74 10.86
CA ARG A 51 -1.27 -2.61 9.92
C ARG A 51 -1.44 -3.14 8.49
N VAL A 52 -2.30 -2.46 7.74
CA VAL A 52 -2.51 -2.69 6.31
C VAL A 52 -1.97 -1.47 5.57
N PHE A 53 -1.24 -1.73 4.49
CA PHE A 53 -0.62 -0.74 3.66
C PHE A 53 -1.21 -0.80 2.26
N SER A 54 -1.51 0.37 1.69
CA SER A 54 -2.01 0.53 0.34
C SER A 54 -1.00 1.20 -0.59
N TYR A 55 -0.89 0.75 -1.85
CA TYR A 55 -0.01 1.39 -2.82
C TYR A 55 -0.69 2.56 -3.53
N ARG A 56 -0.36 3.77 -3.08
CA ARG A 56 -1.03 5.01 -3.48
C ARG A 56 -0.98 5.26 -4.99
N ARG A 57 0.18 5.05 -5.62
CA ARG A 57 0.33 5.32 -7.06
C ARG A 57 -0.49 4.37 -7.93
N TYR A 58 -0.63 3.11 -7.53
CA TYR A 58 -1.47 2.16 -8.25
C TYR A 58 -2.96 2.49 -8.08
N LEU A 59 -3.39 2.86 -6.86
CA LEU A 59 -4.76 3.32 -6.63
C LEU A 59 -5.07 4.59 -7.44
N ALA A 60 -4.15 5.57 -7.50
CA ALA A 60 -4.35 6.78 -8.29
C ALA A 60 -4.56 6.50 -9.79
N ILE A 61 -3.81 5.54 -10.35
CA ILE A 61 -3.96 5.11 -11.75
C ILE A 61 -5.31 4.40 -11.97
N LEU A 62 -5.74 3.54 -11.03
CA LEU A 62 -7.04 2.88 -11.13
C LEU A 62 -8.22 3.84 -10.94
N SER A 63 -8.04 4.88 -10.12
CA SER A 63 -9.05 5.91 -9.86
C SER A 63 -9.18 6.93 -10.99
N GLU A 64 -8.18 7.03 -11.87
CA GLU A 64 -8.18 7.96 -13.01
C GLU A 64 -9.36 7.64 -13.94
N GLY A 65 -10.36 8.52 -14.00
CA GLY A 65 -11.60 8.33 -14.78
C GLY A 65 -12.76 7.64 -14.04
N THR A 66 -12.61 7.33 -12.75
CA THR A 66 -13.72 6.93 -11.85
C THR A 66 -14.08 7.99 -10.82
N ASP A 67 -13.61 9.23 -11.04
CA ASP A 67 -14.05 10.38 -10.25
C ASP A 67 -15.59 10.48 -10.29
N PRO A 68 -16.25 10.69 -9.14
CA PRO A 68 -17.69 10.87 -9.10
C PRO A 68 -18.09 11.99 -10.05
N LEU A 69 -19.07 11.74 -10.91
CA LEU A 69 -19.69 12.81 -11.70
C LEU A 69 -20.09 13.92 -10.72
N PRO A 70 -19.67 15.18 -10.97
CA PRO A 70 -20.07 16.27 -10.10
C PRO A 70 -21.60 16.26 -10.01
N LEU A 71 -22.12 16.15 -8.79
CA LEU A 71 -23.54 16.27 -8.53
C LEU A 71 -23.92 17.71 -8.88
N SER A 72 -24.33 17.93 -10.13
CA SER A 72 -24.92 19.19 -10.56
C SER A 72 -26.17 19.43 -9.71
N SER A 73 -26.13 20.48 -8.88
CA SER A 73 -27.30 21.03 -8.19
C SER A 73 -28.05 21.98 -9.12
#